data_AF-A0A1H5JZB7-F1
#
_entry.id   AF-A0A1H5JZB7-F1
#
_cell.length_a   1.000
_cell.length_b   1.000
_cell.length_c   1.000
_cell.angle_alpha   90.00
_cell.angle_beta   90.00
_cell.angle_gamma   90.00
#
_symmetry.space_group_name_H-M   'P 1'
#
loop_
_entity.id
_entity.type
_entity.pdbx_description
1 polymer ?
#
loop_
_entity_poly.entity_id
_entity_poly.type
_entity_poly.pdbx_seq_one_letter_code
_entity_poly.pdbx_strand_id
1 'polypeptide(L)'
;MRNFLKAFLVFLCWAALALFLYNPNENYDSLETKVNAIENKQSSLSNKKTDTTKKEILKKAEITKAILKKQVKMNANTFPLVFNDKFITNSAHTRVLLPKKFYYFKDSIFNFLNSNSGKEIVINAVYKVNEILTDKTNFGIARANNLKNKLVKYGINSNRITSKATVKEYKYDKEGYYADGVTILVKNISESKRVLIEKEISHKTLYISFRKSSLEPTKALLTYTFEIKNYLKEHLSKKITIIGHTDNQGNTETNQLIGLERANLVAKYFTKNGIDKNRISVQSKGETSPITNNKTLKARKKNRRIEVIIN
;
A
#
# COMPACT_ATOMS: atom_id res chain seq x y z
N MET A 1 42.50 -11.73 -4.33
CA MET A 1 41.80 -10.74 -5.19
C MET A 1 41.52 -11.24 -6.62
N ARG A 2 42.41 -12.02 -7.26
CA ARG A 2 42.24 -12.48 -8.66
C ARG A 2 40.97 -13.32 -8.93
N ASN A 3 40.53 -14.13 -7.96
CA ASN A 3 39.32 -14.96 -8.10
C ASN A 3 38.02 -14.16 -7.93
N PHE A 4 38.07 -13.07 -7.16
CA PHE A 4 36.93 -12.16 -7.00
C PHE A 4 36.63 -11.41 -8.30
N LEU A 5 37.68 -10.94 -9.00
CA LEU A 5 37.51 -10.22 -10.26
C LEU A 5 36.90 -11.11 -11.35
N LYS A 6 37.28 -12.39 -11.41
CA LYS A 6 36.68 -13.37 -12.34
C LYS A 6 35.21 -13.63 -12.01
N ALA A 7 34.86 -13.83 -10.74
CA ALA A 7 33.47 -14.01 -10.33
C ALA A 7 32.62 -12.76 -10.60
N PHE A 8 33.18 -11.57 -10.40
CA PHE A 8 32.51 -10.30 -10.66
C PHE A 8 32.24 -10.07 -12.15
N LEU A 9 33.19 -10.42 -13.03
CA LEU A 9 33.01 -10.35 -14.48
C LEU A 9 31.97 -11.34 -14.99
N VAL A 10 31.96 -12.57 -14.46
CA VAL A 10 30.91 -13.55 -14.79
C VAL A 10 29.54 -13.04 -14.36
N PHE A 11 29.42 -12.47 -13.16
CA PHE A 11 28.18 -11.86 -12.70
C PHE A 11 27.70 -10.72 -13.61
N LEU A 12 28.60 -9.84 -14.07
CA LEU A 12 28.28 -8.77 -15.01
C LEU A 12 27.78 -9.30 -16.37
N CYS A 13 28.40 -10.36 -16.91
CA CYS A 13 27.93 -10.99 -18.13
C CYS A 13 26.52 -11.61 -17.98
N TRP A 14 26.25 -12.28 -16.86
CA TRP A 14 24.93 -12.84 -16.58
C TRP A 14 23.87 -11.78 -16.32
N ALA A 15 24.22 -10.67 -15.67
CA ALA A 15 23.33 -9.53 -15.47
C ALA A 15 23.00 -8.83 -16.81
N ALA A 16 23.98 -8.67 -17.70
CA ALA A 16 23.77 -8.11 -19.03
C ALA A 16 22.90 -9.03 -19.91
N LEU A 17 23.11 -10.35 -19.85
CA LEU A 17 22.28 -11.33 -20.55
C LEU A 17 20.84 -11.35 -20.01
N ALA A 18 20.68 -11.25 -18.69
CA ALA A 18 19.36 -11.15 -18.06
C ALA A 18 18.64 -9.85 -18.45
N LEU A 19 19.36 -8.72 -18.58
CA LEU A 19 18.80 -7.46 -19.08
C LEU A 19 18.47 -7.52 -20.58
N PHE A 20 19.25 -8.25 -21.38
CA PHE A 20 19.00 -8.44 -22.80
C PHE A 20 17.79 -9.35 -23.07
N LEU A 21 17.59 -10.39 -22.25
CA LEU A 21 16.45 -11.31 -22.35
C LEU A 21 15.19 -10.80 -21.64
N TYR A 22 15.33 -9.86 -20.70
CA TYR A 22 14.19 -9.19 -20.06
C TYR A 22 13.66 -8.09 -21.00
N ASN A 23 12.76 -8.47 -21.91
CA ASN A 23 12.01 -7.52 -22.72
C ASN A 23 10.59 -7.34 -22.16
N PRO A 24 10.35 -6.38 -21.25
CA PRO A 24 9.01 -6.10 -20.70
C PRO A 24 8.07 -5.44 -21.72
N ASN A 25 8.56 -5.10 -22.93
CA ASN A 25 7.84 -4.29 -23.91
C ASN A 25 7.02 -5.09 -24.94
N GLU A 26 7.09 -6.42 -25.03
CA GLU A 26 6.36 -7.18 -26.06
C GLU A 26 4.83 -6.95 -26.03
N ASN A 27 4.27 -6.65 -24.85
CA ASN A 27 2.85 -6.33 -24.71
C ASN A 27 2.54 -4.84 -24.93
N TYR A 28 3.52 -3.95 -24.75
CA TYR A 28 3.37 -2.51 -24.99
C TYR A 28 3.51 -2.19 -26.47
N ASP A 29 4.55 -2.72 -27.12
CA ASP A 29 4.82 -2.53 -28.55
C ASP A 29 3.68 -3.11 -29.40
N SER A 30 3.12 -4.25 -29.00
CA SER A 30 1.97 -4.84 -29.72
C SER A 30 0.66 -4.06 -29.55
N LEU A 31 0.47 -3.33 -28.45
CA LEU A 31 -0.68 -2.44 -28.24
C LEU A 31 -0.49 -1.10 -28.96
N GLU A 32 0.70 -0.52 -28.94
CA GLU A 32 1.04 0.70 -29.66
C GLU A 32 0.97 0.48 -31.18
N THR A 33 1.46 -0.67 -31.66
CA THR A 33 1.30 -1.12 -33.06
C THR A 33 -0.18 -1.23 -33.44
N LYS A 34 -1.04 -1.75 -32.56
CA LYS A 34 -2.50 -1.81 -32.79
C LYS A 34 -3.15 -0.42 -32.80
N VAL A 35 -2.72 0.51 -31.96
CA VAL A 35 -3.19 1.91 -31.97
C VAL A 35 -2.80 2.59 -33.27
N ASN A 36 -1.55 2.43 -33.72
CA ASN A 36 -1.05 3.00 -34.97
C ASN A 36 -1.73 2.38 -36.20
N ALA A 37 -2.01 1.08 -36.18
CA ALA A 37 -2.78 0.41 -37.23
C ALA A 37 -4.24 0.93 -37.31
N ILE A 38 -4.88 1.24 -36.18
CA ILE A 38 -6.22 1.84 -36.15
C ILE A 38 -6.18 3.28 -36.68
N GLU A 39 -5.13 4.05 -36.38
CA GLU A 39 -4.92 5.40 -36.92
C GLU A 39 -4.79 5.42 -38.45
N ASN A 40 -3.98 4.52 -38.99
CA ASN A 40 -3.80 4.37 -40.43
C ASN A 40 -5.08 3.85 -41.12
N LYS A 41 -5.87 3.00 -40.44
CA LYS A 41 -7.15 2.53 -40.97
C LYS A 41 -8.21 3.65 -40.95
N GLN A 42 -8.22 4.50 -39.94
CA GLN A 42 -9.15 5.63 -39.81
C GLN A 42 -8.93 6.69 -40.91
N SER A 43 -7.67 7.00 -41.25
CA SER A 43 -7.33 7.91 -42.34
C SER A 43 -7.73 7.34 -43.71
N SER A 44 -7.57 6.03 -43.92
CA SER A 44 -8.01 5.37 -45.17
C SER A 44 -9.53 5.35 -45.35
N LEU A 45 -10.29 5.29 -44.25
CA LEU A 45 -11.74 5.27 -44.29
C LEU A 45 -12.32 6.62 -44.71
N SER A 46 -11.70 7.78 -44.45
CA SER A 46 -12.30 9.09 -44.79
C SER A 46 -12.60 9.27 -46.30
N ASN A 47 -11.94 8.52 -47.19
CA ASN A 47 -11.97 8.77 -48.64
C ASN A 47 -12.96 7.96 -49.50
N LYS A 48 -13.86 7.14 -48.93
CA LYS A 48 -14.93 6.45 -49.71
C LYS A 48 -16.36 6.86 -49.28
N LYS A 49 -17.20 7.26 -50.26
CA LYS A 49 -18.59 7.70 -50.08
C LYS A 49 -19.55 6.52 -49.82
N THR A 50 -20.09 6.46 -48.60
CA THR A 50 -21.39 5.86 -48.20
C THR A 50 -21.65 6.24 -46.73
N ASP A 51 -22.77 6.91 -46.43
CA ASP A 51 -22.78 8.01 -45.44
C ASP A 51 -23.52 7.78 -44.09
N THR A 52 -23.89 6.55 -43.72
CA THR A 52 -24.52 6.29 -42.40
C THR A 52 -23.81 5.20 -41.61
N THR A 53 -23.52 4.05 -42.22
CA THR A 53 -22.82 2.93 -41.58
C THR A 53 -21.37 3.27 -41.23
N LYS A 54 -20.71 4.11 -42.05
CA LYS A 54 -19.34 4.56 -41.87
C LYS A 54 -19.16 5.45 -40.65
N LYS A 55 -20.14 6.31 -40.36
CA LYS A 55 -20.11 7.25 -39.22
C LYS A 55 -20.18 6.49 -37.89
N GLU A 56 -20.95 5.41 -37.86
CA GLU A 56 -21.07 4.54 -36.67
C GLU A 56 -19.82 3.67 -36.45
N ILE A 57 -19.22 3.16 -37.54
CA ILE A 57 -17.94 2.43 -37.50
C ILE A 57 -16.80 3.35 -37.05
N LEU A 58 -16.78 4.59 -37.54
CA LEU A 58 -15.79 5.61 -37.16
C LEU A 58 -15.90 5.95 -35.66
N LYS A 59 -17.14 6.14 -35.18
CA LYS A 59 -17.42 6.41 -33.76
C LYS A 59 -17.01 5.23 -32.87
N LYS A 60 -17.30 3.97 -33.26
CA LYS A 60 -16.83 2.78 -32.54
C LYS A 60 -15.30 2.69 -32.52
N ALA A 61 -14.64 2.94 -33.66
CA ALA A 61 -13.18 2.91 -33.76
C ALA A 61 -12.51 3.99 -32.89
N GLU A 62 -13.07 5.21 -32.84
CA GLU A 62 -12.59 6.29 -31.97
C GLU A 62 -12.75 5.95 -30.48
N ILE A 63 -13.87 5.34 -30.09
CA ILE A 63 -14.09 4.87 -28.72
C ILE A 63 -13.08 3.76 -28.37
N THR A 64 -12.89 2.78 -29.25
CA THR A 64 -11.90 1.70 -29.05
C THR A 64 -10.48 2.25 -28.97
N LYS A 65 -10.13 3.24 -29.80
CA LYS A 65 -8.85 3.95 -29.77
C LYS A 65 -8.66 4.73 -28.47
N ALA A 66 -9.69 5.42 -27.98
CA ALA A 66 -9.63 6.15 -26.71
C ALA A 66 -9.46 5.17 -25.53
N ILE A 67 -10.13 4.02 -25.55
CA ILE A 67 -9.98 2.95 -24.55
C ILE A 67 -8.55 2.39 -24.58
N LEU A 68 -8.02 2.07 -25.76
CA LEU A 68 -6.66 1.54 -25.93
C LEU A 68 -5.59 2.56 -25.53
N LYS A 69 -5.69 3.83 -25.95
CA LYS A 69 -4.78 4.91 -25.51
C LYS A 69 -4.83 5.12 -23.99
N LYS A 70 -6.02 5.01 -23.39
CA LYS A 70 -6.19 5.05 -21.92
C LYS A 70 -5.52 3.86 -21.23
N GLN A 71 -5.58 2.67 -21.82
CA GLN A 71 -4.87 1.47 -21.33
C GLN A 71 -3.35 1.60 -21.47
N VAL A 72 -2.85 2.10 -22.60
CA VAL A 72 -1.41 2.38 -22.83
C VAL A 72 -0.87 3.40 -21.82
N LYS A 73 -1.60 4.50 -21.56
CA LYS A 73 -1.25 5.47 -20.50
C LYS A 73 -1.38 4.92 -19.08
N MET A 74 -2.33 4.01 -18.83
CA MET A 74 -2.46 3.32 -17.53
C MET A 74 -1.30 2.34 -17.25
N ASN A 75 -0.77 1.71 -18.29
CA ASN A 75 0.31 0.73 -18.19
C ASN A 75 1.68 1.36 -17.90
N ALA A 76 1.95 2.59 -18.36
CA ALA A 76 3.22 3.27 -18.09
C ALA A 76 3.47 3.58 -16.60
N ASN A 77 2.41 3.62 -15.77
CA ASN A 77 2.48 3.94 -14.34
C ASN A 77 2.11 2.77 -13.42
N THR A 78 1.89 1.58 -13.98
CA THR A 78 1.50 0.38 -13.22
C THR A 78 2.40 -0.80 -13.58
N PHE A 79 3.15 -1.33 -12.61
CA PHE A 79 4.05 -2.47 -12.84
C PHE A 79 3.80 -3.59 -11.82
N PRO A 80 4.01 -4.87 -12.19
CA PRO A 80 3.85 -5.98 -11.26
C PRO A 80 4.97 -6.01 -10.23
N LEU A 81 4.62 -6.24 -8.97
CA LEU A 81 5.56 -6.60 -7.93
C LEU A 81 5.65 -8.13 -7.88
N VAL A 82 6.72 -8.67 -8.47
CA VAL A 82 6.92 -10.11 -8.63
C VAL A 82 7.53 -10.69 -7.36
N PHE A 83 7.04 -11.87 -6.98
CA PHE A 83 7.53 -12.64 -5.86
C PHE A 83 7.98 -14.02 -6.34
N ASN A 84 8.96 -14.61 -5.66
CA ASN A 84 9.46 -15.95 -6.00
C ASN A 84 8.39 -17.03 -5.81
N ASP A 85 7.50 -16.83 -4.84
CA ASP A 85 6.37 -17.70 -4.55
C ASP A 85 5.07 -17.07 -5.05
N LYS A 86 4.10 -17.93 -5.40
CA LYS A 86 2.81 -17.49 -5.93
C LYS A 86 1.71 -17.51 -4.86
N PHE A 87 0.67 -16.69 -5.07
CA PHE A 87 -0.48 -16.60 -4.18
C PHE A 87 -1.52 -17.65 -4.51
N ILE A 88 -1.74 -18.57 -3.59
CA ILE A 88 -2.63 -19.70 -3.83
C ILE A 88 -4.07 -19.33 -3.44
N THR A 89 -5.00 -19.54 -4.36
CA THR A 89 -6.44 -19.41 -4.15
C THR A 89 -7.11 -20.77 -4.23
N ASN A 90 -8.32 -20.89 -3.68
CA ASN A 90 -9.08 -22.14 -3.65
C ASN A 90 -10.50 -21.93 -4.18
N SER A 91 -11.08 -23.00 -4.73
CA SER A 91 -12.43 -23.02 -5.30
C SER A 91 -13.55 -22.91 -4.26
N ALA A 92 -13.35 -23.42 -3.04
CA ALA A 92 -14.35 -23.48 -1.99
C ALA A 92 -14.34 -22.26 -1.06
N HIS A 93 -13.24 -21.49 -1.01
CA HIS A 93 -13.15 -20.34 -0.10
C HIS A 93 -12.33 -19.16 -0.65
N THR A 94 -12.61 -17.97 -0.12
CA THR A 94 -12.01 -16.70 -0.56
C THR A 94 -10.70 -16.36 0.16
N ARG A 95 -10.17 -17.25 1.00
CA ARG A 95 -8.87 -17.04 1.66
C ARG A 95 -7.74 -17.17 0.65
N VAL A 96 -6.80 -16.21 0.70
CA VAL A 96 -5.54 -16.30 -0.04
C VAL A 96 -4.51 -16.98 0.85
N LEU A 97 -4.01 -18.13 0.39
CA LEU A 97 -2.97 -18.90 1.06
C LEU A 97 -1.60 -18.40 0.61
N LEU A 98 -0.71 -18.25 1.58
CA LEU A 98 0.68 -17.84 1.36
C LEU A 98 1.55 -19.07 1.58
N PRO A 99 2.38 -19.48 0.60
CA PRO A 99 3.32 -20.59 0.79
C PRO A 99 4.21 -20.35 2.02
N LYS A 100 4.64 -21.43 2.70
CA LYS A 100 5.47 -21.31 3.91
C LYS A 100 6.75 -20.53 3.65
N LYS A 101 7.37 -20.71 2.48
CA LYS A 101 8.58 -20.01 2.01
C LYS A 101 8.38 -18.49 1.83
N PHE A 102 7.13 -18.04 1.83
CA PHE A 102 6.75 -16.64 1.67
C PHE A 102 6.81 -15.85 3.00
N TYR A 103 7.83 -16.14 3.82
CA TYR A 103 8.01 -15.60 5.17
C TYR A 103 8.03 -14.08 5.19
N TYR A 104 8.72 -13.47 4.22
CA TYR A 104 8.99 -12.03 4.19
C TYR A 104 7.96 -11.21 3.43
N PHE A 105 6.90 -11.81 2.88
CA PHE A 105 5.95 -11.10 2.01
C PHE A 105 5.46 -9.77 2.61
N LYS A 106 5.00 -9.79 3.86
CA LYS A 106 4.43 -8.62 4.52
C LYS A 106 5.50 -7.55 4.78
N ASP A 107 6.71 -7.97 5.13
CA ASP A 107 7.86 -7.09 5.32
C ASP A 107 8.32 -6.47 4.02
N SER A 108 8.38 -7.24 2.94
CA SER A 108 8.71 -6.76 1.60
C SER A 108 7.73 -5.67 1.15
N ILE A 109 6.41 -5.88 1.31
CA ILE A 109 5.41 -4.86 1.01
C ILE A 109 5.58 -3.63 1.91
N PHE A 110 5.75 -3.84 3.21
CA PHE A 110 5.90 -2.75 4.18
C PHE A 110 7.12 -1.89 3.86
N ASN A 111 8.28 -2.51 3.66
CA ASN A 111 9.53 -1.82 3.33
C ASN A 111 9.42 -1.12 1.98
N PHE A 112 8.86 -1.78 0.96
CA PHE A 112 8.65 -1.18 -0.35
C PHE A 112 7.81 0.11 -0.27
N LEU A 113 6.65 0.06 0.40
CA LEU A 113 5.77 1.22 0.53
C LEU A 113 6.39 2.33 1.39
N ASN A 114 7.22 1.98 2.36
CA ASN A 114 7.96 2.96 3.18
C ASN A 114 9.10 3.62 2.40
N SER A 115 9.75 2.92 1.47
CA SER A 115 10.76 3.53 0.59
C SER A 115 10.14 4.34 -0.55
N ASN A 116 8.84 4.17 -0.81
CA ASN A 116 8.14 4.77 -1.94
C ASN A 116 6.83 5.45 -1.50
N SER A 117 6.93 6.57 -0.77
CA SER A 117 5.79 7.33 -0.21
C SER A 117 4.69 7.64 -1.22
N GLY A 118 5.05 7.97 -2.47
CA GLY A 118 4.11 8.30 -3.55
C GLY A 118 3.45 7.11 -4.27
N LYS A 119 3.70 5.86 -3.85
CA LYS A 119 3.21 4.64 -4.51
C LYS A 119 2.16 3.92 -3.67
N GLU A 120 1.18 3.27 -4.29
CA GLU A 120 0.29 2.29 -3.63
C GLU A 120 0.41 0.92 -4.29
N ILE A 121 -0.01 -0.11 -3.56
CA ILE A 121 -0.21 -1.43 -4.16
C ILE A 121 -1.67 -1.64 -4.55
N VAL A 122 -1.87 -2.41 -5.61
CA VAL A 122 -3.15 -2.93 -6.06
C VAL A 122 -3.09 -4.44 -5.96
N ILE A 123 -3.94 -5.01 -5.12
CA ILE A 123 -4.14 -6.44 -5.01
C ILE A 123 -5.20 -6.81 -6.03
N ASN A 124 -4.77 -7.38 -7.16
CA ASN A 124 -5.68 -7.86 -8.19
C ASN A 124 -5.84 -9.37 -8.06
N ALA A 125 -7.02 -9.83 -7.70
CA ALA A 125 -7.32 -11.25 -7.63
C ALA A 125 -8.20 -11.68 -8.80
N VAL A 126 -7.87 -12.82 -9.41
CA VAL A 126 -8.70 -13.37 -10.48
C VAL A 126 -9.85 -14.22 -9.94
N TYR A 127 -10.93 -14.28 -10.70
CA TYR A 127 -12.07 -15.13 -10.42
C TYR A 127 -12.78 -15.53 -11.72
N LYS A 128 -13.49 -16.66 -11.69
CA LYS A 128 -14.35 -17.12 -12.79
C LYS A 128 -15.73 -16.49 -12.66
N VAL A 129 -16.48 -16.43 -13.76
CA VAL A 129 -17.81 -15.80 -13.79
C VAL A 129 -18.78 -16.39 -12.75
N ASN A 130 -18.66 -17.68 -12.45
CA ASN A 130 -19.51 -18.39 -11.48
C ASN A 130 -19.02 -18.33 -10.01
N GLU A 131 -17.92 -17.64 -9.72
CA GLU A 131 -17.39 -17.51 -8.37
C GLU A 131 -17.95 -16.28 -7.67
N ILE A 132 -19.20 -16.40 -7.23
CA ILE A 132 -19.96 -15.32 -6.58
C ILE A 132 -20.47 -15.84 -5.22
N LEU A 133 -20.31 -15.02 -4.17
CA LEU A 133 -20.82 -15.29 -2.83
C LEU A 133 -22.33 -15.01 -2.74
N THR A 134 -22.96 -15.45 -1.65
CA THR A 134 -24.39 -15.26 -1.39
C THR A 134 -24.80 -13.78 -1.33
N ASP A 135 -23.89 -12.91 -0.90
CA ASP A 135 -24.06 -11.45 -0.87
C ASP A 135 -23.79 -10.76 -2.22
N LYS A 136 -23.65 -11.53 -3.30
CA LYS A 136 -23.27 -11.09 -4.66
C LYS A 136 -21.83 -10.57 -4.78
N THR A 137 -21.01 -10.67 -3.74
CA THR A 137 -19.59 -10.33 -3.81
C THR A 137 -18.85 -11.38 -4.64
N ASN A 138 -18.12 -10.97 -5.68
CA ASN A 138 -17.29 -11.92 -6.42
C ASN A 138 -16.07 -12.38 -5.59
N PHE A 139 -15.63 -13.61 -5.83
CA PHE A 139 -14.52 -14.21 -5.07
C PHE A 139 -13.22 -13.40 -5.22
N GLY A 140 -12.98 -12.78 -6.37
CA GLY A 140 -11.80 -11.94 -6.59
C GLY A 140 -11.74 -10.78 -5.59
N ILE A 141 -12.82 -10.01 -5.45
CA ILE A 141 -12.89 -8.91 -4.49
C ILE A 141 -12.72 -9.42 -3.06
N ALA A 142 -13.38 -10.53 -2.70
CA ALA A 142 -13.27 -11.13 -1.38
C ALA A 142 -11.82 -11.58 -1.07
N ARG A 143 -11.13 -12.21 -2.03
CA ARG A 143 -9.72 -12.62 -1.93
C ARG A 143 -8.78 -11.43 -1.79
N ALA A 144 -8.96 -10.40 -2.61
CA ALA A 144 -8.18 -9.18 -2.54
C ALA A 144 -8.35 -8.48 -1.17
N ASN A 145 -9.58 -8.39 -0.68
CA ASN A 145 -9.89 -7.84 0.64
C ASN A 145 -9.32 -8.70 1.78
N ASN A 146 -9.35 -10.03 1.66
CA ASN A 146 -8.71 -10.91 2.63
C ASN A 146 -7.21 -10.60 2.78
N LEU A 147 -6.50 -10.45 1.66
CA LEU A 147 -5.07 -10.13 1.67
C LEU A 147 -4.82 -8.69 2.16
N LYS A 148 -5.63 -7.72 1.72
CA LYS A 148 -5.60 -6.34 2.21
C LYS A 148 -5.71 -6.30 3.73
N ASN A 149 -6.68 -7.01 4.31
CA ASN A 149 -6.89 -7.05 5.75
C ASN A 149 -5.69 -7.64 6.51
N LYS A 150 -5.02 -8.67 5.94
CA LYS A 150 -3.78 -9.22 6.52
C LYS A 150 -2.66 -8.16 6.53
N LEU A 151 -2.52 -7.39 5.47
CA LEU A 151 -1.51 -6.31 5.36
C LEU A 151 -1.84 -5.12 6.26
N VAL A 152 -3.11 -4.72 6.36
CA VAL A 152 -3.56 -3.65 7.27
C VAL A 152 -3.33 -4.05 8.73
N LYS A 153 -3.68 -5.30 9.10
CA LYS A 153 -3.38 -5.84 10.43
C LYS A 153 -1.87 -5.91 10.70
N TYR A 154 -1.06 -6.06 9.65
CA TYR A 154 0.40 -5.99 9.73
C TYR A 154 0.93 -4.55 9.91
N GLY A 155 0.07 -3.54 9.82
CA GLY A 155 0.43 -2.14 9.98
C GLY A 155 0.73 -1.44 8.65
N ILE A 156 0.20 -1.89 7.52
CA ILE A 156 0.25 -1.12 6.27
C ILE A 156 -0.98 -0.22 6.19
N ASN A 157 -0.79 1.04 5.82
CA ASN A 157 -1.90 1.99 5.66
C ASN A 157 -2.92 1.49 4.62
N SER A 158 -4.19 1.45 5.00
CA SER A 158 -5.26 0.92 4.14
C SER A 158 -5.49 1.76 2.89
N ASN A 159 -5.19 3.07 2.92
CA ASN A 159 -5.28 4.00 1.80
C ASN A 159 -4.17 3.75 0.76
N ARG A 160 -3.10 3.07 1.16
CA ARG A 160 -1.99 2.62 0.29
C ARG A 160 -2.25 1.25 -0.37
N ILE A 161 -3.45 0.68 -0.19
CA ILE A 161 -3.83 -0.62 -0.73
C ILE A 161 -5.19 -0.53 -1.45
N THR A 162 -5.21 -0.85 -2.74
CA THR A 162 -6.45 -1.02 -3.52
C THR A 162 -6.74 -2.48 -3.76
N SER A 163 -7.98 -2.92 -3.52
CA SER A 163 -8.47 -4.23 -3.95
C SER A 163 -9.08 -4.13 -5.34
N LYS A 164 -8.74 -5.06 -6.23
CA LYS A 164 -9.36 -5.23 -7.55
C LYS A 164 -9.62 -6.70 -7.83
N ALA A 165 -10.56 -6.93 -8.74
CA ALA A 165 -10.84 -8.25 -9.27
C ALA A 165 -10.83 -8.22 -10.79
N THR A 166 -10.37 -9.31 -11.39
CA THR A 166 -10.38 -9.51 -12.84
C THR A 166 -11.04 -10.84 -13.15
N VAL A 167 -12.01 -10.84 -14.07
CA VAL A 167 -12.59 -12.08 -14.59
C VAL A 167 -11.55 -12.78 -15.45
N LYS A 168 -11.27 -14.05 -15.17
CA LYS A 168 -10.35 -14.88 -15.95
C LYS A 168 -10.78 -16.33 -15.87
N GLU A 169 -10.72 -17.04 -16.98
CA GLU A 169 -10.88 -18.49 -17.01
C GLU A 169 -9.57 -19.20 -16.64
N TYR A 170 -9.66 -20.19 -15.75
CA TYR A 170 -8.53 -21.01 -15.29
C TYR A 170 -9.04 -22.32 -14.69
N LYS A 171 -8.13 -23.30 -14.57
CA LYS A 171 -8.43 -24.61 -13.98
C LYS A 171 -7.82 -24.71 -12.58
N TYR A 172 -8.60 -25.25 -11.66
CA TYR A 172 -8.11 -25.70 -10.36
C TYR A 172 -7.39 -27.03 -10.53
N ASP A 173 -6.41 -27.30 -9.66
CA ASP A 173 -5.84 -28.63 -9.52
C ASP A 173 -6.85 -29.60 -8.87
N LYS A 174 -6.45 -30.87 -8.72
CA LYS A 174 -7.29 -31.94 -8.15
C LYS A 174 -7.75 -31.64 -6.72
N GLU A 175 -7.02 -30.80 -5.99
CA GLU A 175 -7.32 -30.41 -4.61
C GLU A 175 -8.09 -29.07 -4.54
N GLY A 176 -8.43 -28.48 -5.69
CA GLY A 176 -9.20 -27.25 -5.76
C GLY A 176 -8.36 -25.97 -5.64
N TYR A 177 -7.04 -26.03 -5.80
CA TYR A 177 -6.14 -24.88 -5.70
C TYR A 177 -5.70 -24.32 -7.06
N TYR A 178 -5.38 -23.03 -7.06
CA TYR A 178 -4.83 -22.32 -8.21
C TYR A 178 -3.75 -21.34 -7.74
N ALA A 179 -2.53 -21.51 -8.25
CA ALA A 179 -1.35 -20.80 -7.75
C ALA A 179 -1.21 -19.36 -8.26
N ASP A 180 -1.85 -18.98 -9.37
CA ASP A 180 -1.74 -17.64 -9.97
C ASP A 180 -3.00 -16.79 -9.72
N GLY A 181 -3.62 -16.99 -8.55
CA GLY A 181 -4.91 -16.40 -8.21
C GLY A 181 -4.85 -14.92 -7.87
N VAL A 182 -3.68 -14.38 -7.52
CA VAL A 182 -3.49 -12.98 -7.12
C VAL A 182 -2.21 -12.42 -7.71
N THR A 183 -2.29 -11.19 -8.21
CA THR A 183 -1.17 -10.39 -8.66
C THR A 183 -1.12 -9.09 -7.85
N ILE A 184 0.07 -8.71 -7.41
CA ILE A 184 0.30 -7.41 -6.77
C ILE A 184 0.86 -6.46 -7.82
N LEU A 185 0.19 -5.35 -8.04
CA LEU A 185 0.65 -4.28 -8.91
C LEU A 185 1.03 -3.08 -8.06
N VAL A 186 1.96 -2.27 -8.53
CA VAL A 186 2.31 -0.98 -7.95
C VAL A 186 1.82 0.10 -8.88
N LYS A 187 1.25 1.17 -8.35
CA LYS A 187 0.94 2.39 -9.12
C LYS A 187 1.14 3.65 -8.27
N ASN A 188 1.08 4.82 -8.90
CA ASN A 188 1.06 6.08 -8.16
C ASN A 188 -0.24 6.23 -7.34
N ILE A 189 -0.11 6.81 -6.15
CA ILE A 189 -1.26 7.18 -5.32
C ILE A 189 -2.02 8.33 -5.99
N SER A 190 -3.35 8.24 -6.03
CA SER A 190 -4.21 9.33 -6.51
C SER A 190 -4.23 10.49 -5.53
N GLU A 191 -4.46 11.70 -6.03
CA GLU A 191 -4.51 12.91 -5.19
C GLU A 191 -5.52 12.78 -4.03
N SER A 192 -6.72 12.28 -4.32
CA SER A 192 -7.74 12.01 -3.30
C SER A 192 -7.26 11.11 -2.16
N LYS A 193 -6.41 10.13 -2.44
CA LYS A 193 -5.84 9.24 -1.43
C LYS A 193 -4.69 9.89 -0.69
N ARG A 194 -3.87 10.72 -1.35
CA ARG A 194 -2.81 11.49 -0.70
C ARG A 194 -3.40 12.37 0.39
N VAL A 195 -4.44 13.13 0.08
CA VAL A 195 -5.16 13.96 1.06
C VAL A 195 -5.66 13.14 2.25
N LEU A 196 -6.22 11.95 2.03
CA LEU A 196 -6.65 11.06 3.13
C LEU A 196 -5.48 10.57 3.98
N ILE A 197 -4.38 10.18 3.36
CA ILE A 197 -3.16 9.73 4.05
C ILE A 197 -2.56 10.87 4.87
N GLU A 198 -2.44 12.06 4.30
CA GLU A 198 -1.92 13.24 5.00
C GLU A 198 -2.79 13.60 6.20
N LYS A 199 -4.13 13.55 6.04
CA LYS A 199 -5.07 13.76 7.15
C LYS A 199 -4.91 12.72 8.27
N GLU A 200 -4.67 11.46 7.93
CA GLU A 200 -4.40 10.41 8.93
C GLU A 200 -3.04 10.56 9.61
N ILE A 201 -2.06 11.11 8.90
CA ILE A 201 -0.70 11.31 9.41
C ILE A 201 -0.64 12.55 10.31
N SER A 202 -1.37 13.62 9.96
CA SER A 202 -1.32 14.92 10.63
C SER A 202 -1.82 14.89 12.06
N HIS A 203 -2.74 13.98 12.40
CA HIS A 203 -3.21 13.77 13.76
C HIS A 203 -3.42 12.29 14.04
N LYS A 204 -2.54 11.71 14.88
CA LYS A 204 -2.59 10.29 15.25
C LYS A 204 -2.69 10.10 16.75
N THR A 205 -3.65 9.28 17.17
CA THR A 205 -3.71 8.72 18.52
C THR A 205 -3.03 7.36 18.55
N LEU A 206 -2.08 7.17 19.45
CA LEU A 206 -1.32 5.94 19.65
C LEU A 206 -1.57 5.38 21.06
N TYR A 207 -1.95 4.11 21.12
CA TYR A 207 -2.08 3.35 22.37
C TYR A 207 -0.82 2.53 22.58
N ILE A 208 0.04 2.99 23.47
CA ILE A 208 1.36 2.39 23.71
C ILE A 208 1.41 1.86 25.14
N SER A 209 1.99 0.67 25.29
CA SER A 209 2.25 0.09 26.59
C SER A 209 3.63 0.54 27.06
N PHE A 210 3.69 1.04 28.29
CA PHE A 210 4.93 1.48 28.93
C PHE A 210 5.23 0.53 30.09
N ARG A 211 6.47 0.04 30.17
CA ARG A 211 6.95 -0.75 31.30
C ARG A 211 7.96 0.08 32.06
N LYS A 212 7.61 0.49 33.29
CA LYS A 212 8.38 1.47 34.08
C LYS A 212 8.68 2.71 33.21
N SER A 213 9.95 2.93 32.88
CA SER A 213 10.48 4.02 32.05
C SER A 213 10.88 3.59 30.64
N SER A 214 10.39 2.44 30.16
CA SER A 214 10.66 1.91 28.82
C SER A 214 9.38 1.82 27.99
N LEU A 215 9.55 2.06 26.69
CA LEU A 215 8.49 1.95 25.69
C LEU A 215 8.71 0.65 24.90
N GLU A 216 7.66 -0.17 24.81
CA GLU A 216 7.66 -1.35 23.94
C GLU A 216 7.14 -0.93 22.55
N PRO A 217 7.98 -0.98 21.51
CA PRO A 217 7.56 -0.54 20.18
C PRO A 217 6.49 -1.46 19.62
N THR A 218 5.27 -0.94 19.48
CA THR A 218 4.21 -1.65 18.77
C THR A 218 4.42 -1.53 17.26
N LYS A 219 3.90 -2.48 16.49
CA LYS A 219 3.92 -2.37 15.03
C LYS A 219 3.23 -1.08 14.54
N ALA A 220 2.17 -0.65 15.21
CA ALA A 220 1.48 0.61 14.92
C ALA A 220 2.40 1.83 15.12
N LEU A 221 3.18 1.86 16.20
CA LEU A 221 4.17 2.92 16.44
C LEU A 221 5.26 2.88 15.36
N LEU A 222 5.78 1.69 15.04
CA LEU A 222 6.80 1.53 13.99
C LEU A 222 6.29 2.03 12.63
N THR A 223 5.11 1.59 12.20
CA THR A 223 4.44 2.06 10.97
C THR A 223 4.35 3.58 10.96
N TYR A 224 3.74 4.15 11.99
CA TYR A 224 3.48 5.58 12.03
C TYR A 224 4.79 6.39 12.02
N THR A 225 5.84 5.88 12.66
CA THR A 225 7.19 6.49 12.63
C THR A 225 7.72 6.61 11.21
N PHE A 226 7.55 5.58 10.37
CA PHE A 226 7.98 5.65 8.98
C PHE A 226 7.09 6.58 8.15
N GLU A 227 5.78 6.55 8.36
CA GLU A 227 4.83 7.46 7.68
C GLU A 227 5.19 8.93 7.95
N ILE A 228 5.33 9.30 9.22
CA ILE A 228 5.64 10.68 9.61
C ILE A 228 7.06 11.07 9.20
N LYS A 229 8.05 10.15 9.28
CA LYS A 229 9.41 10.41 8.80
C LYS A 229 9.43 10.75 7.31
N ASN A 230 8.69 10.01 6.50
CA ASN A 230 8.60 10.26 5.07
C ASN A 230 7.85 11.56 4.78
N TYR A 231 6.72 11.79 5.45
CA TYR A 231 5.98 13.05 5.34
C TYR A 231 6.89 14.26 5.65
N LEU A 232 7.61 14.23 6.77
CA LEU A 232 8.48 15.32 7.15
C LEU A 232 9.71 15.49 6.22
N LYS A 233 10.12 14.47 5.47
CA LYS A 233 11.17 14.64 4.45
C LYS A 233 10.67 15.47 3.26
N GLU A 234 9.40 15.32 2.92
CA GLU A 234 8.75 16.06 1.83
C GLU A 234 8.28 17.45 2.28
N HIS A 235 8.05 17.63 3.59
CA HIS A 235 7.59 18.89 4.19
C HIS A 235 8.58 19.44 5.23
N LEU A 236 9.63 20.12 4.76
CA LEU A 236 10.75 20.57 5.59
C LEU A 236 10.35 21.56 6.70
N SER A 237 9.33 22.39 6.48
CA SER A 237 8.84 23.38 7.44
C SER A 237 7.98 22.80 8.56
N LYS A 238 7.50 21.56 8.40
CA LYS A 238 6.56 20.94 9.34
C LYS A 238 7.26 20.43 10.60
N LYS A 239 6.58 20.61 11.74
CA LYS A 239 7.04 20.13 13.05
C LYS A 239 5.98 19.23 13.66
N ILE A 240 6.35 18.45 14.66
CA ILE A 240 5.46 17.53 15.35
C ILE A 240 5.40 17.85 16.83
N THR A 241 4.19 17.86 17.39
CA THR A 241 3.93 17.94 18.82
C THR A 241 3.48 16.58 19.30
N ILE A 242 4.15 16.05 20.33
CA ILE A 242 3.78 14.79 20.98
C ILE A 242 3.17 15.13 22.33
N ILE A 243 1.91 14.73 22.55
CA ILE A 243 1.14 15.03 23.74
C ILE A 243 0.85 13.74 24.51
N GLY A 244 1.25 13.71 25.77
CA GLY A 244 0.94 12.62 26.69
C GLY A 244 -0.34 12.84 27.47
N HIS A 245 -1.16 11.78 27.56
CA HIS A 245 -2.39 11.76 28.36
C HIS A 245 -2.39 10.57 29.33
N THR A 246 -3.02 10.78 30.48
CA THR A 246 -3.24 9.77 31.52
C THR A 246 -4.73 9.52 31.73
N ASP A 247 -5.06 8.54 32.57
CA ASP A 247 -6.40 8.46 33.16
C ASP A 247 -6.47 9.35 34.42
N ASN A 248 -7.59 9.30 35.13
CA ASN A 248 -7.85 10.11 36.32
C ASN A 248 -7.36 9.48 37.65
N GLN A 249 -6.43 8.52 37.60
CA GLN A 249 -5.94 7.87 38.81
C GLN A 249 -4.70 8.62 39.33
N GLY A 250 -4.67 8.91 40.63
CA GLY A 250 -3.61 9.72 41.24
C GLY A 250 -3.94 11.21 41.28
N ASN A 251 -2.93 12.04 41.54
CA ASN A 251 -3.08 13.50 41.55
C ASN A 251 -2.69 14.12 40.20
N THR A 252 -3.22 15.31 39.95
CA THR A 252 -3.07 16.01 38.66
C THR A 252 -1.61 16.32 38.31
N GLU A 253 -0.79 16.75 39.26
CA GLU A 253 0.64 17.05 39.04
C GLU A 253 1.43 15.80 38.62
N THR A 254 1.20 14.69 39.31
CA THR A 254 1.82 13.39 39.00
C THR A 254 1.38 12.92 37.61
N ASN A 255 0.10 13.06 37.29
CA ASN A 255 -0.42 12.71 35.97
C ASN A 255 0.17 13.57 34.86
N GLN A 256 0.39 14.86 35.13
CA GLN A 256 1.08 15.76 34.21
C GLN A 256 2.51 15.29 33.95
N LEU A 257 3.27 14.94 35.00
CA LEU A 257 4.64 14.42 34.88
C LEU A 257 4.69 13.08 34.14
N ILE A 258 3.80 12.14 34.45
CA ILE A 258 3.72 10.82 33.78
C ILE A 258 3.41 10.99 32.29
N GLY A 259 2.46 11.86 31.94
CA GLY A 259 2.17 12.15 30.53
C GLY A 259 3.40 12.72 29.81
N LEU A 260 4.13 13.62 30.46
CA LEU A 260 5.32 14.25 29.90
C LEU A 260 6.46 13.24 29.70
N GLU A 261 6.71 12.38 30.69
CA GLU A 261 7.71 11.31 30.60
C GLU A 261 7.41 10.38 29.43
N ARG A 262 6.16 9.92 29.30
CA ARG A 262 5.73 9.03 28.21
C ARG A 262 5.87 9.68 26.84
N ALA A 263 5.49 10.94 26.71
CA ALA A 263 5.66 11.68 25.46
C ALA A 263 7.15 11.86 25.10
N ASN A 264 8.02 12.08 26.10
CA ASN A 264 9.47 12.10 25.91
C ASN A 264 10.04 10.75 25.44
N LEU A 265 9.52 9.62 25.95
CA LEU A 265 9.94 8.29 25.48
C LEU A 265 9.59 8.09 23.99
N VAL A 266 8.41 8.56 23.55
CA VAL A 266 8.04 8.52 22.13
C VAL A 266 8.93 9.45 21.30
N ALA A 267 9.22 10.67 21.78
CA ALA A 267 10.14 11.59 21.12
C ALA A 267 11.54 10.98 20.93
N LYS A 268 12.09 10.35 21.97
CA LYS A 268 13.36 9.61 21.91
C LYS A 268 13.30 8.48 20.89
N TYR A 269 12.20 7.72 20.87
CA TYR A 269 11.98 6.65 19.90
C TYR A 269 11.96 7.17 18.45
N PHE A 270 11.22 8.25 18.18
CA PHE A 270 11.19 8.91 16.87
C PHE A 270 12.56 9.43 16.44
N THR A 271 13.28 10.06 17.37
CA THR A 271 14.65 10.57 17.12
C THR A 271 15.59 9.44 16.75
N LYS A 272 15.57 8.33 17.50
CA LYS A 272 16.37 7.12 17.20
C LYS A 272 16.05 6.53 15.82
N ASN A 273 14.84 6.73 15.31
CA ASN A 273 14.41 6.28 13.98
C ASN A 273 14.64 7.34 12.88
N GLY A 274 15.35 8.42 13.18
CA GLY A 274 15.82 9.40 12.19
C GLY A 274 14.85 10.54 11.91
N ILE A 275 14.00 10.89 12.87
CA ILE A 275 13.28 12.18 12.87
C ILE A 275 14.15 13.19 13.62
N ASP A 276 14.43 14.34 13.01
CA ASP A 276 15.22 15.39 13.65
C ASP A 276 14.55 15.87 14.95
N LYS A 277 15.31 15.86 16.06
CA LYS A 277 14.89 16.31 17.39
C LYS A 277 14.37 17.76 17.36
N ASN A 278 14.95 18.63 16.52
CA ASN A 278 14.54 20.04 16.41
C ASN A 278 13.13 20.20 15.81
N ARG A 279 12.59 19.14 15.21
CA ARG A 279 11.23 19.11 14.67
C ARG A 279 10.23 18.48 15.63
N ILE A 280 10.65 18.10 16.84
CA ILE A 280 9.80 17.46 17.84
C ILE A 280 9.64 18.39 19.05
N SER A 281 8.40 18.71 19.39
CA SER A 281 8.04 19.29 20.68
C SER A 281 7.27 18.27 21.51
N VAL A 282 7.38 18.36 22.83
CA VAL A 282 6.76 17.42 23.76
C VAL A 282 5.92 18.21 24.75
N GLN A 283 4.69 17.74 24.98
CA GLN A 283 3.75 18.33 25.93
C GLN A 283 3.03 17.22 26.71
N SER A 284 2.37 17.61 27.79
CA SER A 284 1.48 16.74 28.55
C SER A 284 0.18 17.47 28.85
N LYS A 285 -0.92 16.72 28.81
CA LYS A 285 -2.21 17.16 29.32
C LYS A 285 -2.60 16.40 30.58
N GLY A 286 -1.78 15.47 31.05
CA GLY A 286 -2.11 14.57 32.15
C GLY A 286 -3.53 14.00 31.97
N GLU A 287 -4.37 14.19 32.98
CA GLU A 287 -5.75 13.73 33.00
C GLU A 287 -6.78 14.76 32.48
N THR A 288 -6.34 15.99 32.17
CA THR A 288 -7.22 17.16 31.93
C THR A 288 -7.93 17.15 30.57
N SER A 289 -7.63 16.20 29.68
CA SER A 289 -8.25 16.08 28.36
C SER A 289 -8.65 14.63 28.05
N PRO A 290 -9.66 14.09 28.76
CA PRO A 290 -10.15 12.73 28.54
C PRO A 290 -11.00 12.64 27.26
N ILE A 291 -10.87 11.54 26.52
CA ILE A 291 -11.69 11.25 25.32
C ILE A 291 -12.89 10.35 25.64
N THR A 292 -12.92 9.79 26.84
CA THR A 292 -14.01 8.97 27.36
C THR A 292 -14.12 9.15 28.87
N ASN A 293 -15.24 8.76 29.45
CA ASN A 293 -15.38 8.70 30.91
C ASN A 293 -14.27 7.83 31.54
N ASN A 294 -13.91 8.10 32.80
CA ASN A 294 -12.90 7.31 33.52
C ASN A 294 -13.51 6.21 34.42
N LYS A 295 -14.79 5.87 34.22
CA LYS A 295 -15.54 5.00 35.13
C LYS A 295 -15.09 3.53 35.07
N THR A 296 -14.67 3.06 33.89
CA THR A 296 -14.28 1.65 33.69
C THR A 296 -12.81 1.51 33.32
N LEU A 297 -12.21 0.34 33.60
CA LEU A 297 -10.83 0.03 33.20
C LEU A 297 -10.62 0.17 31.68
N LYS A 298 -11.60 -0.25 30.88
CA LYS A 298 -11.58 -0.12 29.41
C LYS A 298 -11.54 1.34 28.99
N ALA A 299 -12.31 2.21 29.65
CA ALA A 299 -12.36 3.62 29.32
C ALA A 299 -11.09 4.36 29.79
N ARG A 300 -10.57 4.05 30.98
CA ARG A 300 -9.26 4.56 31.44
C ARG A 300 -8.12 4.19 30.49
N LYS A 301 -8.11 2.95 29.98
CA LYS A 301 -7.12 2.50 28.98
C LYS A 301 -7.16 3.32 27.69
N LYS A 302 -8.32 3.85 27.30
CA LYS A 302 -8.43 4.77 26.15
C LYS A 302 -7.90 6.16 26.47
N ASN A 303 -8.06 6.65 27.70
CA ASN A 303 -7.52 7.95 28.09
C ASN A 303 -5.98 7.95 28.19
N ARG A 304 -5.38 6.81 28.61
CA ARG A 304 -3.93 6.58 28.56
C ARG A 304 -3.44 6.40 27.12
N ARG A 305 -3.09 7.51 26.47
CA ARG A 305 -2.72 7.56 25.04
C ARG A 305 -1.64 8.61 24.79
N ILE A 306 -1.03 8.52 23.62
CA ILE A 306 -0.17 9.55 23.05
C ILE A 306 -0.89 10.13 21.83
N GLU A 307 -0.95 11.45 21.74
CA GLU A 307 -1.37 12.15 20.52
C GLU A 307 -0.14 12.71 19.83
N VAL A 308 -0.07 12.56 18.51
CA VAL A 308 0.96 13.17 17.68
C VAL A 308 0.26 14.06 16.67
N ILE A 309 0.63 15.34 16.68
CA ILE A 309 0.05 16.39 15.84
C ILE A 309 1.15 17.00 15.00
N ILE A 310 0.90 17.18 13.71
CA ILE A 310 1.79 17.92 12.81
C ILE A 310 1.31 19.36 12.72
N ASN A 311 2.23 20.30 12.96
CA ASN A 311 2.03 21.74 12.83
C ASN A 311 2.67 22.21 11.51
#